data_AF-F4REL4-F1
#
_entry.id   AF-F4REL4-F1
#
_cell.length_a   1.000
_cell.length_b   1.000
_cell.length_c   1.000
_cell.angle_alpha   90.00
_cell.angle_beta   90.00
_cell.angle_gamma   90.00
#
_symmetry.space_group_name_H-M   'P 1'
#
loop_
_entity.id
_entity.type
_entity.pdbx_description
1 polymer ?
#
loop_
_entity_poly.entity_id
_entity_poly.type
_entity_poly.pdbx_seq_one_letter_code
_entity_poly.pdbx_strand_id
1 'polypeptide(L)'
;MSSGEADAPAGAPAGPAPRDPLMDCLHGHQTEDEGLTFEQTAAAKYQRMQDGQKKAADRQQKAEESRLRKSPKTAAPPGLTAAIHEWARALLGLPRQSTSPSSSQVDVSQITKHHLPAPAKITEVEAWNSHNKNCEDFIEYEIKQKMAQKLATNPKASNTYKAELKKIVTKEVVAEWANRAPKKGFMSRVALATTSVQSYEPSRLALAEASLAAAGFPRLTLQWNNTINTPWNSAVLNCLLAAWLECYNARGVPAYYDIPQSDETPKLAKEILTKWLSGKRAKYSQEEKDKALIATPGGAEKYAKKVVESKDRKAMKALRTKVAQSRLQAISKHIKGFTDTHQLLLVMDEVHSDTETVPATPAKPAHRRQIKLAWRKPELDQLIHLADEMARKNPDSTKAQKTNAAKFQAARAEYSPAAINPEDQLPPQRFPKCLIREEFLNQLGELEVEGLELSEKHIELQTLNEHLMRKVGNKYAMAVAS
;
A
#
# COMPACT_ATOMS: atom_id res chain seq x y z
N MET A 1 29.38 31.60 -19.31
CA MET A 1 30.28 31.27 -18.18
C MET A 1 29.49 30.46 -17.17
N SER A 2 29.93 29.22 -16.87
CA SER A 2 29.58 28.36 -15.71
C SER A 2 28.10 28.08 -15.41
N SER A 3 27.64 26.92 -14.95
CA SER A 3 28.06 25.52 -14.81
C SER A 3 26.92 24.86 -14.00
N GLY A 4 26.68 23.55 -14.13
CA GLY A 4 25.98 22.80 -13.08
C GLY A 4 24.86 21.86 -13.51
N GLU A 5 25.21 20.57 -13.54
CA GLU A 5 24.34 19.39 -13.55
C GLU A 5 23.39 19.31 -12.33
N ALA A 6 22.26 18.58 -12.46
CA ALA A 6 22.06 17.27 -11.80
C ALA A 6 20.58 16.86 -11.63
N ASP A 7 20.29 15.67 -12.17
CA ASP A 7 19.49 14.55 -11.67
C ASP A 7 18.03 14.63 -11.18
N ALA A 8 17.29 13.67 -11.72
CA ALA A 8 16.00 13.18 -11.28
C ALA A 8 16.07 12.38 -9.97
N PRO A 9 15.02 12.39 -9.13
CA PRO A 9 14.81 11.43 -8.06
C PRO A 9 13.83 10.32 -8.49
N ALA A 10 14.12 9.07 -8.14
CA ALA A 10 13.15 7.98 -8.17
C ALA A 10 13.05 7.30 -6.80
N GLY A 11 11.80 6.92 -6.47
CA GLY A 11 11.53 5.64 -5.84
C GLY A 11 11.64 5.54 -4.32
N ALA A 12 10.50 5.73 -3.65
CA ALA A 12 10.19 5.02 -2.41
C ALA A 12 9.37 3.75 -2.74
N PRO A 13 9.62 2.61 -2.07
CA PRO A 13 8.76 1.43 -2.10
C PRO A 13 8.03 1.17 -0.76
N ALA A 14 7.22 0.11 -0.80
CA ALA A 14 6.00 -0.14 -0.04
C ALA A 14 6.14 -0.76 1.36
N GLY A 15 5.03 -0.70 2.10
CA GLY A 15 4.83 -1.23 3.44
C GLY A 15 4.25 -2.67 3.53
N PRO A 16 3.79 -3.09 4.73
CA PRO A 16 3.74 -4.49 5.19
C PRO A 16 2.32 -5.08 5.38
N ALA A 17 2.25 -6.35 5.82
CA ALA A 17 1.09 -7.10 6.35
C ALA A 17 1.57 -8.22 7.35
N PRO A 18 0.72 -9.09 7.95
CA PRO A 18 -0.28 -8.96 9.07
C PRO A 18 -0.15 -10.03 10.24
N ARG A 19 -1.08 -10.03 11.23
CA ARG A 19 -1.15 -10.64 12.63
C ARG A 19 -1.63 -12.13 12.81
N ASP A 20 -1.42 -12.74 14.02
CA ASP A 20 -1.58 -14.20 14.38
C ASP A 20 -2.45 -14.52 15.66
N PRO A 21 -3.04 -15.74 15.83
CA PRO A 21 -4.26 -16.09 16.62
C PRO A 21 -4.05 -16.87 17.94
N LEU A 22 -3.01 -16.57 18.74
CA LEU A 22 -2.77 -17.26 20.04
C LEU A 22 -3.74 -16.82 21.17
N MET A 23 -4.41 -15.67 21.01
CA MET A 23 -5.24 -15.05 22.05
C MET A 23 -6.62 -15.69 22.24
N ASP A 24 -7.06 -16.58 21.34
CA ASP A 24 -8.43 -17.12 21.39
C ASP A 24 -8.61 -18.30 22.38
N CYS A 25 -7.57 -18.76 23.08
CA CYS A 25 -7.63 -20.00 23.88
C CYS A 25 -7.69 -19.83 25.41
N LEU A 26 -7.60 -18.62 25.97
CA LEU A 26 -7.50 -18.43 27.42
C LEU A 26 -8.81 -18.01 28.13
N HIS A 27 -9.92 -17.84 27.41
CA HIS A 27 -11.22 -17.47 28.01
C HIS A 27 -12.05 -18.68 28.49
N GLY A 28 -11.38 -19.72 29.03
CA GLY A 28 -12.05 -20.89 29.63
C GLY A 28 -12.58 -20.59 31.04
N HIS A 29 -13.89 -20.69 31.21
CA HIS A 29 -14.66 -20.54 32.46
C HIS A 29 -14.02 -21.18 33.71
N GLN A 30 -13.75 -20.39 34.75
CA GLN A 30 -13.38 -20.83 36.10
C GLN A 30 -14.60 -21.32 36.93
N THR A 31 -15.42 -22.22 36.40
CA THR A 31 -16.55 -22.77 37.18
C THR A 31 -16.44 -24.27 37.49
N GLU A 32 -15.36 -24.93 37.06
CA GLU A 32 -15.22 -26.39 37.21
C GLU A 32 -14.20 -26.84 38.28
N ASP A 33 -13.45 -25.92 38.91
CA ASP A 33 -12.38 -26.26 39.86
C ASP A 33 -12.76 -26.00 41.35
N GLU A 34 -14.05 -25.89 41.68
CA GLU A 34 -14.50 -25.81 43.08
C GLU A 34 -14.57 -27.21 43.71
N GLY A 35 -13.63 -27.50 44.60
CA GLY A 35 -13.60 -28.72 45.43
C GLY A 35 -12.41 -29.65 45.22
N LEU A 36 -11.52 -29.35 44.27
CA LEU A 36 -10.26 -30.08 44.10
C LEU A 36 -9.22 -29.61 45.14
N THR A 37 -8.46 -30.56 45.69
CA THR A 37 -7.33 -30.23 46.56
C THR A 37 -6.22 -29.56 45.78
N PHE A 38 -5.40 -28.76 46.46
CA PHE A 38 -4.31 -27.97 45.85
C PHE A 38 -3.41 -28.80 44.92
N GLU A 39 -3.10 -30.06 45.28
CA GLU A 39 -2.30 -30.97 44.45
C GLU A 39 -3.02 -31.43 43.18
N GLN A 40 -4.33 -31.66 43.23
CA GLN A 40 -5.13 -32.07 42.08
C GLN A 40 -5.37 -30.90 41.11
N THR A 41 -5.57 -29.68 41.64
CA THR A 41 -5.65 -28.44 40.84
C THR A 41 -4.30 -28.14 40.18
N ALA A 42 -3.18 -28.37 40.88
CA ALA A 42 -1.84 -28.24 40.32
C ALA A 42 -1.59 -29.25 39.19
N ALA A 43 -1.99 -30.52 39.39
CA ALA A 43 -1.86 -31.56 38.37
C ALA A 43 -2.71 -31.27 37.12
N ALA A 44 -3.98 -30.86 37.28
CA ALA A 44 -4.86 -30.48 36.18
C ALA A 44 -4.35 -29.25 35.42
N LYS A 45 -3.78 -28.26 36.12
CA LYS A 45 -3.15 -27.07 35.53
C LYS A 45 -1.87 -27.44 34.77
N TYR A 46 -1.09 -28.40 35.27
CA TYR A 46 0.10 -28.92 34.58
C TYR A 46 -0.28 -29.69 33.31
N GLN A 47 -1.36 -30.47 33.35
CA GLN A 47 -1.86 -31.24 32.21
C GLN A 47 -2.45 -30.32 31.12
N ARG A 48 -3.22 -29.28 31.50
CA ARG A 48 -3.69 -28.22 30.58
C ARG A 48 -2.53 -27.43 29.97
N MET A 49 -1.43 -27.21 30.72
CA MET A 49 -0.22 -26.55 30.23
C MET A 49 0.54 -27.43 29.21
N GLN A 50 0.67 -28.74 29.48
CA GLN A 50 1.26 -29.67 28.52
C GLN A 50 0.41 -29.82 27.25
N ASP A 51 -0.91 -29.91 27.37
CA ASP A 51 -1.82 -29.94 26.23
C ASP A 51 -1.81 -28.61 25.45
N GLY A 52 -1.65 -27.48 26.14
CA GLY A 52 -1.45 -26.15 25.55
C GLY A 52 -0.13 -26.02 24.80
N GLN A 53 0.97 -26.53 25.35
CA GLN A 53 2.27 -26.59 24.69
C GLN A 53 2.25 -27.51 23.46
N LYS A 54 1.59 -28.67 23.57
CA LYS A 54 1.42 -29.61 22.45
C LYS A 54 0.58 -29.01 21.32
N LYS A 55 -0.51 -28.31 21.64
CA LYS A 55 -1.32 -27.57 20.65
C LYS A 55 -0.58 -26.37 20.05
N ALA A 56 0.28 -25.68 20.82
CA ALA A 56 1.11 -24.60 20.31
C ALA A 56 2.23 -25.10 19.38
N ALA A 57 2.84 -26.24 19.71
CA ALA A 57 3.80 -26.93 18.85
C ALA A 57 3.14 -27.41 17.54
N ASP A 58 1.96 -28.03 17.62
CA ASP A 58 1.19 -28.44 16.43
C ASP A 58 0.77 -27.23 15.57
N ARG A 59 0.46 -26.06 16.18
CA ARG A 59 0.16 -24.81 15.46
C ARG A 59 1.42 -24.23 14.79
N GLN A 60 2.56 -24.23 15.47
CA GLN A 60 3.84 -23.81 14.88
C GLN A 60 4.26 -24.72 13.73
N GLN A 61 4.12 -26.03 13.90
CA GLN A 61 4.43 -27.01 12.88
C GLN A 61 3.49 -26.90 11.68
N LYS A 62 2.17 -26.73 11.88
CA LYS A 62 1.25 -26.42 10.78
C LYS A 62 1.53 -25.07 10.13
N ALA A 63 1.91 -24.04 10.89
CA ALA A 63 2.25 -22.73 10.34
C ALA A 63 3.54 -22.77 9.51
N GLU A 64 4.53 -23.53 9.95
CA GLU A 64 5.79 -23.78 9.25
C GLU A 64 5.57 -24.66 8.02
N GLU A 65 4.76 -25.71 8.12
CA GLU A 65 4.35 -26.54 7.00
C GLU A 65 3.51 -25.74 5.99
N SER A 66 2.67 -24.81 6.45
CA SER A 66 1.97 -23.82 5.61
C SER A 66 2.90 -22.79 4.98
N ARG A 67 4.07 -22.52 5.60
CA ARG A 67 5.11 -21.63 5.09
C ARG A 67 5.98 -22.32 4.04
N LEU A 68 6.30 -23.60 4.27
CA LEU A 68 7.04 -24.46 3.36
C LEU A 68 6.16 -24.89 2.16
N ARG A 69 4.84 -24.99 2.34
CA ARG A 69 3.86 -25.18 1.25
C ARG A 69 3.51 -23.88 0.50
N LYS A 70 3.95 -22.71 0.97
CA LYS A 70 3.83 -21.44 0.21
C LYS A 70 5.02 -21.31 -0.72
N SER A 71 4.76 -21.52 -2.01
CA SER A 71 5.66 -21.19 -3.11
C SER A 71 6.15 -19.73 -3.02
N PRO A 72 7.34 -19.41 -3.58
CA PRO A 72 7.88 -18.05 -3.55
C PRO A 72 6.80 -17.08 -4.06
N LYS A 73 6.48 -16.04 -3.28
CA LYS A 73 5.63 -14.95 -3.80
C LYS A 73 6.38 -14.30 -4.96
N THR A 74 6.02 -14.66 -6.18
CA THR A 74 6.30 -13.91 -7.41
C THR A 74 5.69 -12.53 -7.27
N ALA A 75 6.43 -11.59 -6.67
CA ALA A 75 6.07 -10.18 -6.76
C ALA A 75 6.00 -9.83 -8.25
N ALA A 76 4.85 -9.33 -8.69
CA ALA A 76 4.64 -9.01 -10.09
C ALA A 76 5.75 -8.07 -10.59
N PRO A 77 6.35 -8.32 -11.78
CA PRO A 77 7.44 -7.51 -12.29
C PRO A 77 7.07 -6.01 -12.31
N PRO A 78 7.96 -5.11 -11.86
CA PRO A 78 7.69 -3.68 -11.84
C PRO A 78 7.31 -3.11 -13.22
N GLY A 79 7.96 -3.59 -14.28
CA GLY A 79 7.65 -3.18 -15.65
C GLY A 79 6.26 -3.61 -16.11
N LEU A 80 5.84 -4.85 -15.82
CA LEU A 80 4.47 -5.33 -16.08
C LEU A 80 3.44 -4.48 -15.33
N THR A 81 3.70 -4.19 -14.05
CA THR A 81 2.82 -3.36 -13.22
C THR A 81 2.64 -1.96 -13.82
N ALA A 82 3.74 -1.32 -14.20
CA ALA A 82 3.72 0.01 -14.79
C ALA A 82 3.01 0.03 -16.15
N ALA A 83 3.24 -0.98 -17.00
CA ALA A 83 2.61 -1.11 -18.31
C ALA A 83 1.08 -1.22 -18.21
N ILE A 84 0.57 -2.04 -17.29
CA ILE A 84 -0.87 -2.24 -17.06
C ILE A 84 -1.53 -1.00 -16.47
N HIS A 85 -0.90 -0.38 -15.46
CA HIS A 85 -1.41 0.85 -14.86
C HIS A 85 -1.53 1.96 -15.90
N GLU A 86 -0.53 2.09 -16.76
CA GLU A 86 -0.49 3.10 -17.80
C GLU A 86 -1.53 2.86 -18.88
N TRP A 87 -1.71 1.61 -19.31
CA TRP A 87 -2.76 1.21 -20.25
C TRP A 87 -4.14 1.62 -19.74
N ALA A 88 -4.48 1.23 -18.51
CA ALA A 88 -5.77 1.55 -17.91
C ALA A 88 -5.94 3.06 -17.66
N ARG A 89 -4.87 3.76 -17.27
CA ARG A 89 -4.86 5.22 -17.12
C ARG A 89 -5.18 5.92 -18.44
N ALA A 90 -4.51 5.50 -19.52
CA ALA A 90 -4.65 6.10 -20.84
C ALA A 90 -6.08 5.93 -21.38
N LEU A 91 -6.64 4.73 -21.29
CA LEU A 91 -8.00 4.46 -21.74
C LEU A 91 -9.06 5.20 -20.91
N LEU A 92 -8.83 5.38 -19.60
CA LEU A 92 -9.72 6.19 -18.76
C LEU A 92 -9.58 7.70 -19.00
N GLY A 93 -8.68 8.14 -19.88
CA GLY A 93 -8.44 9.56 -20.18
C GLY A 93 -7.85 10.33 -19.00
N LEU A 94 -7.18 9.65 -18.06
CA LEU A 94 -6.62 10.29 -16.88
C LEU A 94 -5.28 10.96 -17.25
N PRO A 95 -5.00 12.19 -16.82
CA PRO A 95 -3.71 12.83 -17.10
C PRO A 95 -2.56 12.07 -16.40
N ARG A 96 -1.34 12.13 -16.96
CA ARG A 96 -0.16 11.71 -16.21
C ARG A 96 -0.01 12.65 -15.02
N GLN A 97 0.18 12.10 -13.83
CA GLN A 97 0.52 12.91 -12.66
C GLN A 97 1.88 13.56 -12.93
N SER A 98 1.94 14.89 -13.08
CA SER A 98 3.22 15.58 -13.08
C SER A 98 3.81 15.44 -11.67
N THR A 99 5.09 15.11 -11.60
CA THR A 99 5.83 14.92 -10.34
C THR A 99 6.17 16.24 -9.64
N SER A 100 5.53 17.36 -10.00
CA SER A 100 5.87 18.68 -9.45
C SER A 100 4.74 19.24 -8.57
N PRO A 101 4.78 19.02 -7.25
CA PRO A 101 3.98 19.77 -6.30
C PRO A 101 4.77 21.03 -5.92
N SER A 102 4.88 22.03 -6.79
CA SER A 102 5.59 23.28 -6.47
C SER A 102 4.73 24.33 -5.77
N SER A 103 3.44 24.07 -5.54
CA SER A 103 2.57 25.03 -4.84
C SER A 103 2.28 24.61 -3.41
N SER A 104 2.67 25.47 -2.46
CA SER A 104 2.29 25.43 -1.05
C SER A 104 0.81 25.78 -0.82
N GLN A 105 0.10 26.26 -1.83
CA GLN A 105 -1.33 26.56 -1.74
C GLN A 105 -2.17 25.32 -2.08
N VAL A 106 -3.03 24.92 -1.14
CA VAL A 106 -4.07 23.91 -1.39
C VAL A 106 -5.16 24.57 -2.23
N ASP A 107 -5.03 24.47 -3.55
CA ASP A 107 -6.08 24.90 -4.47
C ASP A 107 -7.24 23.89 -4.41
N VAL A 108 -8.33 24.26 -3.73
CA VAL A 108 -9.56 23.45 -3.60
C VAL A 108 -10.15 23.14 -4.99
N SER A 109 -9.90 23.98 -6.01
CA SER A 109 -10.31 23.71 -7.40
C SER A 109 -9.51 22.59 -8.08
N GLN A 110 -8.37 22.14 -7.50
CA GLN A 110 -7.63 20.96 -7.99
C GLN A 110 -8.34 19.65 -7.66
N ILE A 111 -9.20 19.65 -6.63
CA ILE A 111 -10.01 18.48 -6.25
C ILE A 111 -10.88 18.06 -7.42
N THR A 112 -11.32 19.02 -8.25
CA THR A 112 -12.14 18.79 -9.43
C THR A 112 -11.38 18.47 -10.73
N LYS A 113 -10.04 18.60 -10.75
CA LYS A 113 -9.23 18.51 -11.99
C LYS A 113 -8.74 17.11 -12.34
N HIS A 114 -8.73 16.17 -11.39
CA HIS A 114 -8.18 14.81 -11.59
C HIS A 114 -9.20 13.69 -11.30
N HIS A 115 -10.46 13.91 -11.66
CA HIS A 115 -11.49 12.92 -11.40
C HIS A 115 -11.41 11.72 -12.32
N LEU A 116 -11.62 10.55 -11.72
CA LEU A 116 -12.05 9.36 -12.46
C LEU A 116 -13.34 9.68 -13.23
N PRO A 117 -13.60 9.00 -14.37
CA PRO A 117 -14.83 9.21 -15.12
C PRO A 117 -16.07 9.09 -14.23
N ALA A 118 -17.12 9.86 -14.51
CA ALA A 118 -18.39 9.71 -13.78
C ALA A 118 -18.87 8.24 -13.82
N PRO A 119 -19.45 7.72 -12.74
CA PRO A 119 -19.86 6.32 -12.64
C PRO A 119 -20.85 5.96 -13.75
N ALA A 120 -20.94 4.67 -14.07
CA ALA A 120 -21.97 4.18 -15.00
C ALA A 120 -23.36 4.55 -14.47
N LYS A 121 -24.19 5.16 -15.32
CA LYS A 121 -25.60 5.44 -15.01
C LYS A 121 -26.38 4.12 -15.01
N ILE A 122 -27.45 4.05 -14.23
CA ILE A 122 -28.32 2.87 -14.17
C ILE A 122 -28.85 2.53 -15.58
N THR A 123 -29.25 3.53 -16.35
CA THR A 123 -29.72 3.35 -17.73
C THR A 123 -28.64 2.83 -18.69
N GLU A 124 -27.36 3.19 -18.47
CA GLU A 124 -26.23 2.64 -19.25
C GLU A 124 -26.09 1.14 -18.94
N VAL A 125 -26.17 0.75 -17.66
CA VAL A 125 -26.03 -0.63 -17.19
C VAL A 125 -27.19 -1.50 -17.67
N GLU A 126 -28.42 -1.02 -17.58
CA GLU A 126 -29.61 -1.72 -18.08
C GLU A 126 -29.55 -1.94 -19.59
N ALA A 127 -29.20 -0.90 -20.35
CA ALA A 127 -29.05 -1.01 -21.80
C ALA A 127 -27.96 -1.99 -22.21
N TRP A 128 -26.86 -2.05 -21.46
CA TRP A 128 -25.79 -3.04 -21.66
C TRP A 128 -26.24 -4.45 -21.32
N ASN A 129 -26.95 -4.65 -20.20
CA ASN A 129 -27.52 -5.95 -19.84
C ASN A 129 -28.49 -6.46 -20.93
N SER A 130 -29.36 -5.60 -21.45
CA SER A 130 -30.25 -5.94 -22.57
C SER A 130 -29.48 -6.27 -23.84
N HIS A 131 -28.42 -5.51 -24.15
CA HIS A 131 -27.56 -5.82 -25.29
C HIS A 131 -26.88 -7.19 -25.15
N ASN A 132 -26.33 -7.50 -23.97
CA ASN A 132 -25.65 -8.75 -23.70
C ASN A 132 -26.63 -9.94 -23.79
N LYS A 133 -27.82 -9.80 -23.20
CA LYS A 133 -28.87 -10.82 -23.30
C LYS A 133 -29.30 -11.05 -24.76
N ASN A 134 -29.57 -9.99 -25.51
CA ASN A 134 -29.94 -10.11 -26.92
C ASN A 134 -28.84 -10.76 -27.77
N CYS A 135 -27.57 -10.48 -27.44
CA CYS A 135 -26.41 -11.10 -28.06
C CYS A 135 -26.35 -12.61 -27.76
N GLU A 136 -26.50 -12.99 -26.49
CA GLU A 136 -26.52 -14.39 -26.05
C GLU A 136 -27.66 -15.17 -26.71
N ASP A 137 -28.88 -14.63 -26.66
CA ASP A 137 -30.08 -15.24 -27.26
C ASP A 137 -29.91 -15.42 -28.78
N PHE A 138 -29.35 -14.41 -29.48
CA PHE A 138 -29.07 -14.48 -30.91
C PHE A 138 -28.00 -15.54 -31.22
N ILE A 139 -26.88 -15.52 -30.50
CA ILE A 139 -25.76 -16.43 -30.73
C ILE A 139 -26.20 -17.88 -30.49
N GLU A 140 -26.92 -18.16 -29.40
CA GLU A 140 -27.38 -19.50 -29.09
C GLU A 140 -28.36 -20.03 -30.14
N TYR A 141 -29.33 -19.19 -30.55
CA TYR A 141 -30.30 -19.52 -31.58
C TYR A 141 -29.63 -19.83 -32.93
N GLU A 142 -28.73 -18.97 -33.40
CA GLU A 142 -28.05 -19.12 -34.70
C GLU A 142 -27.06 -20.29 -34.70
N ILE A 143 -26.33 -20.52 -33.59
CA ILE A 143 -25.50 -21.73 -33.45
C ILE A 143 -26.36 -22.97 -33.60
N LYS A 144 -27.53 -23.03 -32.94
CA LYS A 144 -28.42 -24.19 -33.01
C LYS A 144 -28.93 -24.42 -34.43
N GLN A 145 -29.35 -23.37 -35.13
CA GLN A 145 -29.81 -23.45 -36.51
C GLN A 145 -28.71 -23.92 -37.47
N LYS A 146 -27.54 -23.27 -37.45
CA LYS A 146 -26.43 -23.61 -38.35
C LYS A 146 -25.82 -24.97 -38.05
N MET A 147 -25.74 -25.36 -36.77
CA MET A 147 -25.32 -26.72 -36.39
C MET A 147 -26.30 -27.77 -36.91
N ALA A 148 -27.61 -27.54 -36.81
CA ALA A 148 -28.62 -28.46 -37.34
C ALA A 148 -28.49 -28.60 -38.87
N GLN A 149 -28.32 -27.49 -39.58
CA GLN A 149 -28.11 -27.48 -41.04
C GLN A 149 -26.85 -28.23 -41.45
N LYS A 150 -25.69 -27.94 -40.83
CA LYS A 150 -24.41 -28.57 -41.17
C LYS A 150 -24.33 -30.05 -40.73
N LEU A 151 -25.11 -30.47 -39.73
CA LEU A 151 -25.19 -31.89 -39.32
C LEU A 151 -26.23 -32.69 -40.11
N ALA A 152 -27.23 -32.04 -40.72
CA ALA A 152 -28.17 -32.71 -41.62
C ALA A 152 -27.45 -33.30 -42.86
N THR A 153 -26.37 -32.66 -43.31
CA THR A 153 -25.54 -33.16 -44.42
C THR A 153 -24.54 -34.25 -43.98
N ASN A 154 -24.31 -34.44 -42.67
CA ASN A 154 -23.43 -35.48 -42.14
C ASN A 154 -23.98 -36.05 -40.79
N PRO A 155 -25.06 -36.85 -40.84
CA PRO A 155 -25.76 -37.31 -39.64
C PRO A 155 -24.97 -38.30 -38.78
N LYS A 156 -23.94 -38.96 -39.35
CA LYS A 156 -23.06 -39.91 -38.64
C LYS A 156 -21.76 -39.27 -38.13
N ALA A 157 -21.69 -37.94 -38.08
CA ALA A 157 -20.49 -37.24 -37.62
C ALA A 157 -20.08 -37.63 -36.19
N SER A 158 -18.78 -37.82 -35.98
CA SER A 158 -18.19 -38.10 -34.67
C SER A 158 -18.38 -36.93 -33.70
N ASN A 159 -18.28 -37.21 -32.39
CA ASN A 159 -18.39 -36.17 -31.36
C ASN A 159 -17.25 -35.13 -31.45
N THR A 160 -16.05 -35.54 -31.87
CA THR A 160 -14.92 -34.63 -32.10
C THR A 160 -15.22 -33.65 -33.22
N TYR A 161 -15.74 -34.13 -34.34
CA TYR A 161 -16.16 -33.28 -35.45
C TYR A 161 -17.26 -32.30 -35.04
N LYS A 162 -18.27 -32.76 -34.29
CA LYS A 162 -19.34 -31.89 -33.77
C LYS A 162 -18.79 -30.76 -32.89
N ALA A 163 -17.79 -31.04 -32.06
CA ALA A 163 -17.16 -30.04 -31.20
C ALA A 163 -16.34 -29.02 -32.00
N GLU A 164 -15.57 -29.46 -33.00
CA GLU A 164 -14.83 -28.55 -33.90
C GLU A 164 -15.76 -27.71 -34.75
N LEU A 165 -16.79 -28.32 -35.31
CA LEU A 165 -17.82 -27.64 -36.09
C LEU A 165 -18.53 -26.58 -35.25
N LYS A 166 -18.86 -26.88 -33.98
CA LYS A 166 -19.44 -25.90 -33.06
C LYS A 166 -18.50 -24.70 -32.89
N LYS A 167 -17.18 -24.91 -32.71
CA LYS A 167 -16.22 -23.79 -32.60
C LYS A 167 -16.21 -22.91 -33.87
N ILE A 168 -16.25 -23.52 -35.05
CA ILE A 168 -16.28 -22.80 -36.33
C ILE A 168 -17.58 -22.00 -36.46
N VAL A 169 -18.73 -22.65 -36.26
CA VAL A 169 -20.05 -22.01 -36.31
C VAL A 169 -20.16 -20.89 -35.28
N THR A 170 -19.69 -21.07 -34.05
CA THR A 170 -19.66 -20.02 -33.03
C THR A 170 -18.88 -18.79 -33.52
N LYS A 171 -17.70 -18.98 -34.13
CA LYS A 171 -16.93 -17.86 -34.69
C LYS A 171 -17.67 -17.14 -35.81
N GLU A 172 -18.30 -17.89 -36.73
CA GLU A 172 -19.11 -17.33 -37.82
C GLU A 172 -20.26 -16.48 -37.27
N VAL A 173 -21.02 -17.01 -36.32
CA VAL A 173 -22.20 -16.34 -35.73
C VAL A 173 -21.80 -15.09 -34.93
N VAL A 174 -20.70 -15.15 -34.18
CA VAL A 174 -20.19 -13.97 -33.45
C VAL A 174 -19.80 -12.84 -34.42
N ALA A 175 -19.18 -13.18 -35.55
CA ALA A 175 -18.85 -12.19 -36.58
C ALA A 175 -20.11 -11.59 -37.24
N GLU A 176 -21.15 -12.40 -37.46
CA GLU A 176 -22.44 -11.92 -37.97
C GLU A 176 -23.13 -10.97 -36.99
N TRP A 177 -23.12 -11.28 -35.69
CA TRP A 177 -23.63 -10.38 -34.66
C TRP A 177 -22.88 -9.03 -34.68
N ALA A 178 -21.56 -9.05 -34.76
CA ALA A 178 -20.75 -7.83 -34.81
C ALA A 178 -21.11 -6.92 -36.00
N ASN A 179 -21.53 -7.50 -37.13
CA ASN A 179 -22.00 -6.76 -38.30
C ASN A 179 -23.44 -6.25 -38.17
N ARG A 180 -24.30 -6.99 -37.46
CA ARG A 180 -25.73 -6.67 -37.28
C ARG A 180 -26.00 -5.73 -36.11
N ALA A 181 -25.15 -5.76 -35.08
CA ALA A 181 -25.35 -5.00 -33.86
C ALA A 181 -25.37 -3.49 -34.16
N PRO A 182 -26.31 -2.73 -33.57
CA PRO A 182 -26.37 -1.29 -33.76
C PRO A 182 -25.09 -0.65 -33.24
N LYS A 183 -24.36 0.02 -34.15
CA LYS A 183 -23.15 0.78 -33.85
C LYS A 183 -23.53 2.04 -33.09
N LYS A 184 -23.76 1.93 -31.78
CA LYS A 184 -23.94 3.10 -30.92
C LYS A 184 -22.63 3.90 -30.89
N GLY A 185 -22.74 5.23 -30.87
CA GLY A 185 -21.57 6.10 -30.74
C GLY A 185 -20.87 5.84 -29.40
N PHE A 186 -19.66 5.30 -29.46
CA PHE A 186 -18.81 5.16 -28.29
C PHE A 186 -18.19 6.53 -27.95
N MET A 187 -18.37 6.98 -26.71
CA MET A 187 -17.72 8.21 -26.26
C MET A 187 -16.26 7.92 -25.92
N SER A 188 -15.38 8.13 -26.89
CA SER A 188 -13.93 7.98 -26.72
C SER A 188 -13.42 8.92 -25.63
N ARG A 189 -12.65 8.36 -24.69
CA ARG A 189 -11.93 9.13 -23.65
C ARG A 189 -10.51 9.41 -24.09
N VAL A 190 -9.94 8.55 -24.92
CA VAL A 190 -8.61 8.73 -25.51
C VAL A 190 -8.60 9.98 -26.40
N ALA A 191 -9.62 10.17 -27.23
CA ALA A 191 -9.73 11.36 -28.09
C ALA A 191 -9.93 12.67 -27.33
N LEU A 192 -10.50 12.60 -26.12
CA LEU A 192 -10.74 13.76 -25.25
C LEU A 192 -9.54 14.12 -24.37
N ALA A 193 -8.52 13.27 -24.31
CA ALA A 193 -7.37 13.49 -23.44
C ALA A 193 -6.35 14.42 -24.10
N THR A 194 -6.14 15.60 -23.51
CA THR A 194 -5.14 16.59 -23.96
C THR A 194 -3.72 16.05 -23.77
N THR A 195 -2.99 15.82 -24.87
CA THR A 195 -1.51 15.72 -25.09
C THR A 195 -0.59 14.99 -24.08
N SER A 196 -1.08 14.55 -22.93
CA SER A 196 -0.35 13.91 -21.82
C SER A 196 -0.61 12.39 -21.74
N VAL A 197 -1.27 11.84 -22.75
CA VAL A 197 -1.60 10.42 -22.90
C VAL A 197 -0.87 9.86 -24.12
N GLN A 198 0.45 9.80 -24.08
CA GLN A 198 1.23 9.20 -25.17
C GLN A 198 2.32 8.28 -24.63
N SER A 199 1.90 7.21 -23.96
CA SER A 199 2.76 6.07 -23.65
C SER A 199 2.51 4.91 -24.60
N TYR A 200 1.24 4.58 -24.87
CA TYR A 200 0.82 3.62 -25.89
C TYR A 200 0.47 4.33 -27.20
N GLU A 201 0.65 3.62 -28.31
CA GLU A 201 0.26 4.10 -29.64
C GLU A 201 -1.26 4.37 -29.71
N PRO A 202 -1.71 5.52 -30.24
CA PRO A 202 -3.14 5.86 -30.31
C PRO A 202 -4.01 4.81 -31.01
N SER A 203 -3.50 4.14 -32.06
CA SER A 203 -4.24 3.10 -32.77
C SER A 203 -4.58 1.91 -31.86
N ARG A 204 -3.68 1.54 -30.95
CA ARG A 204 -3.88 0.44 -29.98
C ARG A 204 -4.92 0.79 -28.93
N LEU A 205 -4.90 2.04 -28.49
CA LEU A 205 -5.92 2.56 -27.57
C LEU A 205 -7.29 2.62 -28.26
N ALA A 206 -7.35 3.06 -29.52
CA ALA A 206 -8.57 3.07 -30.32
C ALA A 206 -9.15 1.67 -30.54
N LEU A 207 -8.30 0.66 -30.77
CA LEU A 207 -8.73 -0.74 -30.85
C LEU A 207 -9.35 -1.23 -29.55
N ALA A 208 -8.77 -0.87 -28.39
CA ALA A 208 -9.35 -1.23 -27.09
C ALA A 208 -10.71 -0.56 -26.85
N GLU A 209 -10.87 0.71 -27.23
CA GLU A 209 -12.17 1.40 -27.21
C GLU A 209 -13.18 0.77 -28.17
N ALA A 210 -12.74 0.34 -29.36
CA ALA A 210 -13.58 -0.39 -30.31
C ALA A 210 -14.06 -1.73 -29.74
N SER A 211 -13.21 -2.46 -29.01
CA SER A 211 -13.60 -3.71 -28.33
C SER A 211 -14.63 -3.46 -27.23
N LEU A 212 -14.53 -2.36 -26.48
CA LEU A 212 -15.55 -1.96 -25.51
C LEU A 212 -16.87 -1.58 -26.21
N ALA A 213 -16.80 -0.84 -27.32
CA ALA A 213 -17.97 -0.47 -28.10
C ALA A 213 -18.68 -1.71 -28.67
N ALA A 214 -17.92 -2.68 -29.19
CA ALA A 214 -18.44 -3.96 -29.70
C ALA A 214 -19.08 -4.81 -28.59
N ALA A 215 -18.59 -4.70 -27.35
CA ALA A 215 -19.21 -5.31 -26.17
C ALA A 215 -20.45 -4.54 -25.65
N GLY A 216 -20.91 -3.51 -26.36
CA GLY A 216 -22.12 -2.75 -26.05
C GLY A 216 -21.93 -1.63 -25.03
N PHE A 217 -20.70 -1.33 -24.59
CA PHE A 217 -20.46 -0.23 -23.67
C PHE A 217 -20.59 1.12 -24.41
N PRO A 218 -21.28 2.12 -23.83
CA PRO A 218 -21.38 3.46 -24.43
C PRO A 218 -20.13 4.31 -24.23
N ARG A 219 -19.34 4.00 -23.19
CA ARG A 219 -18.08 4.67 -22.83
C ARG A 219 -17.33 3.82 -21.81
N LEU A 220 -16.03 4.06 -21.66
CA LEU A 220 -15.27 3.44 -20.58
C LEU A 220 -15.56 4.11 -19.23
N THR A 221 -16.16 3.37 -18.29
CA THR A 221 -16.32 3.75 -16.89
C THR A 221 -16.65 2.54 -16.02
N LEU A 222 -16.61 2.70 -14.69
CA LEU A 222 -17.03 1.69 -13.72
C LEU A 222 -18.21 2.18 -12.88
N GLN A 223 -18.92 1.24 -12.26
CA GLN A 223 -19.76 1.50 -11.10
C GLN A 223 -18.85 1.69 -9.89
N TRP A 224 -18.26 2.90 -9.73
CA TRP A 224 -17.24 3.18 -8.71
C TRP A 224 -17.71 2.98 -7.26
N ASN A 225 -19.00 2.97 -7.00
CA ASN A 225 -19.53 2.71 -5.65
C ASN A 225 -19.79 1.23 -5.38
N ASN A 226 -19.63 0.36 -6.38
CA ASN A 226 -19.93 -1.07 -6.30
C ASN A 226 -18.64 -1.91 -6.28
N THR A 227 -18.75 -3.20 -5.99
CA THR A 227 -17.61 -4.14 -6.03
C THR A 227 -17.11 -4.35 -7.46
N ILE A 228 -15.86 -4.77 -7.63
CA ILE A 228 -15.30 -5.10 -8.94
C ILE A 228 -16.02 -6.31 -9.59
N ASN A 229 -16.71 -7.11 -8.76
CA ASN A 229 -17.39 -8.35 -9.15
C ASN A 229 -18.80 -8.12 -9.71
N THR A 230 -19.29 -6.88 -9.81
CA THR A 230 -20.53 -6.63 -10.56
C THR A 230 -20.36 -7.04 -12.03
N PRO A 231 -21.41 -7.53 -12.71
CA PRO A 231 -21.33 -7.89 -14.13
C PRO A 231 -20.70 -6.81 -15.01
N TRP A 232 -21.13 -5.55 -14.84
CA TRP A 232 -20.56 -4.40 -15.56
C TRP A 232 -19.05 -4.25 -15.33
N ASN A 233 -18.63 -4.09 -14.07
CA ASN A 233 -17.21 -3.86 -13.76
C ASN A 233 -16.32 -5.04 -14.17
N SER A 234 -16.80 -6.27 -14.01
CA SER A 234 -16.08 -7.48 -14.42
C SER A 234 -15.95 -7.57 -15.94
N ALA A 235 -17.00 -7.22 -16.68
CA ALA A 235 -16.94 -7.17 -18.14
C ALA A 235 -15.99 -6.07 -18.63
N VAL A 236 -16.03 -4.87 -18.05
CA VAL A 236 -15.07 -3.78 -18.37
C VAL A 236 -13.63 -4.24 -18.09
N LEU A 237 -13.38 -4.84 -16.93
CA LEU A 237 -12.06 -5.38 -16.56
C LEU A 237 -11.57 -6.40 -17.61
N ASN A 238 -12.44 -7.33 -18.02
CA ASN A 238 -12.11 -8.36 -19.00
C ASN A 238 -11.84 -7.76 -20.38
N CYS A 239 -12.63 -6.78 -20.83
CA CYS A 239 -12.38 -6.06 -22.08
C CYS A 239 -11.03 -5.33 -22.07
N LEU A 240 -10.72 -4.61 -20.99
CA LEU A 240 -9.44 -3.92 -20.84
C LEU A 240 -8.25 -4.88 -20.84
N LEU A 241 -8.38 -6.02 -20.15
CA LEU A 241 -7.35 -7.05 -20.08
C LEU A 241 -7.16 -7.72 -21.44
N ALA A 242 -8.24 -8.13 -22.11
CA ALA A 242 -8.18 -8.78 -23.42
C ALA A 242 -7.49 -7.88 -24.46
N ALA A 243 -7.90 -6.61 -24.55
CA ALA A 243 -7.28 -5.65 -25.46
C ALA A 243 -5.80 -5.39 -25.13
N TRP A 244 -5.44 -5.37 -23.84
CA TRP A 244 -4.03 -5.27 -23.45
C TRP A 244 -3.24 -6.51 -23.84
N LEU A 245 -3.78 -7.71 -23.64
CA LEU A 245 -3.13 -8.97 -24.01
C LEU A 245 -2.93 -9.08 -25.52
N GLU A 246 -3.89 -8.64 -26.32
CA GLU A 246 -3.73 -8.51 -27.77
C GLU A 246 -2.59 -7.54 -28.12
N CYS A 247 -2.53 -6.39 -27.46
CA CYS A 247 -1.45 -5.43 -27.62
C CYS A 247 -0.08 -6.04 -27.23
N TYR A 248 0.00 -6.76 -26.12
CA TYR A 248 1.19 -7.47 -25.65
C TYR A 248 1.66 -8.53 -26.64
N ASN A 249 0.74 -9.41 -27.08
CA ASN A 249 1.04 -10.49 -28.02
C ASN A 249 1.47 -9.93 -29.39
N ALA A 250 0.93 -8.79 -29.80
CA ALA A 250 1.32 -8.08 -31.02
C ALA A 250 2.62 -7.24 -30.87
N ARG A 251 3.34 -7.36 -29.73
CA ARG A 251 4.52 -6.55 -29.40
C ARG A 251 4.27 -5.03 -29.43
N GLY A 252 3.04 -4.62 -29.14
CA GLY A 252 2.62 -3.21 -29.12
C GLY A 252 2.83 -2.52 -27.76
N VAL A 253 3.28 -3.26 -26.73
CA VAL A 253 3.65 -2.65 -25.44
C VAL A 253 4.99 -1.90 -25.62
N PRO A 254 5.12 -0.67 -25.11
CA PRO A 254 6.34 0.09 -25.26
C PRO A 254 7.57 -0.61 -24.68
N ALA A 255 8.67 -0.62 -25.44
CA ALA A 255 9.88 -1.38 -25.11
C ALA A 255 10.59 -0.96 -23.82
N TYR A 256 10.32 0.25 -23.30
CA TYR A 256 10.87 0.72 -22.03
C TYR A 256 10.19 0.08 -20.80
N TYR A 257 9.12 -0.68 -20.99
CA TYR A 257 8.58 -1.55 -19.95
C TYR A 257 9.30 -2.89 -19.98
N ASP A 258 10.13 -3.13 -18.96
CA ASP A 258 10.80 -4.42 -18.77
C ASP A 258 9.78 -5.48 -18.31
N ILE A 259 9.20 -6.22 -19.27
CA ILE A 259 8.20 -7.27 -19.04
C ILE A 259 8.86 -8.62 -19.34
N PRO A 260 9.06 -9.48 -18.33
CA PRO A 260 9.56 -10.83 -18.59
C PRO A 260 8.57 -11.60 -19.46
N GLN A 261 9.08 -12.28 -20.48
CA GLN A 261 8.29 -13.23 -21.25
C GLN A 261 8.05 -14.47 -20.37
N SER A 262 6.81 -14.64 -19.94
CA SER A 262 6.41 -15.73 -19.05
C SER A 262 4.95 -16.09 -19.32
N ASP A 263 4.64 -17.38 -19.22
CA ASP A 263 3.26 -17.89 -19.29
C ASP A 263 2.40 -17.38 -18.11
N GLU A 264 3.01 -16.84 -17.05
CA GLU A 264 2.30 -16.22 -15.93
C GLU A 264 1.84 -14.79 -16.21
N THR A 265 2.40 -14.12 -17.23
CA THR A 265 2.13 -12.71 -17.53
C THR A 265 0.63 -12.40 -17.65
N PRO A 266 -0.21 -13.20 -18.34
CA PRO A 266 -1.65 -12.93 -18.39
C PRO A 266 -2.36 -13.01 -17.03
N LYS A 267 -1.96 -13.95 -16.17
CA LYS A 267 -2.53 -14.11 -14.82
C LYS A 267 -2.15 -12.91 -13.95
N LEU A 268 -0.87 -12.53 -13.97
CA LEU A 268 -0.36 -11.37 -13.23
C LEU A 268 -0.99 -10.07 -13.73
N ALA A 269 -1.16 -9.89 -15.04
CA ALA A 269 -1.81 -8.71 -15.63
C ALA A 269 -3.24 -8.52 -15.08
N LYS A 270 -4.03 -9.60 -14.99
CA LYS A 270 -5.37 -9.57 -14.40
C LYS A 270 -5.35 -9.11 -12.94
N GLU A 271 -4.45 -9.68 -12.14
CA GLU A 271 -4.33 -9.31 -10.71
C GLU A 271 -3.93 -7.85 -10.53
N ILE A 272 -2.94 -7.38 -11.30
CA ILE A 272 -2.45 -6.00 -11.27
C ILE A 272 -3.60 -5.05 -11.61
N LEU A 273 -4.31 -5.30 -12.71
CA LEU A 273 -5.41 -4.45 -13.14
C LEU A 273 -6.55 -4.43 -12.12
N THR A 274 -6.90 -5.57 -11.55
CA THR A 274 -7.93 -5.70 -10.51
C THR A 274 -7.55 -4.91 -9.25
N LYS A 275 -6.30 -5.04 -8.77
CA LYS A 275 -5.77 -4.29 -7.62
C LYS A 275 -5.77 -2.78 -7.90
N TRP A 276 -5.34 -2.38 -9.09
CA TRP A 276 -5.31 -0.98 -9.50
C TRP A 276 -6.70 -0.34 -9.53
N LEU A 277 -7.66 -0.98 -10.19
CA LEU A 277 -9.05 -0.49 -10.25
C LEU A 277 -9.69 -0.43 -8.87
N SER A 278 -9.42 -1.42 -8.00
CA SER A 278 -9.89 -1.41 -6.61
C SER A 278 -9.31 -0.23 -5.81
N GLY A 279 -8.03 0.10 -6.02
CA GLY A 279 -7.40 1.27 -5.43
C GLY A 279 -7.97 2.59 -5.96
N LYS A 280 -8.26 2.67 -7.26
CA LYS A 280 -8.95 3.83 -7.86
C LYS A 280 -10.36 4.00 -7.31
N ARG A 281 -11.08 2.91 -7.10
CA ARG A 281 -12.39 2.91 -6.46
C ARG A 281 -12.37 3.52 -5.06
N ALA A 282 -11.42 3.09 -4.21
CA ALA A 282 -11.28 3.66 -2.86
C ALA A 282 -10.99 5.18 -2.90
N LYS A 283 -10.19 5.63 -3.87
CA LYS A 283 -9.95 7.06 -4.10
C LYS A 283 -11.23 7.79 -4.53
N TYR A 284 -12.00 7.22 -5.45
CA TYR A 284 -13.29 7.79 -5.86
C TYR A 284 -14.23 7.99 -4.66
N SER A 285 -14.39 6.96 -3.82
CA SER A 285 -15.24 7.05 -2.64
C SER A 285 -14.73 8.10 -1.63
N GLN A 286 -13.42 8.27 -1.52
CA GLN A 286 -12.84 9.33 -0.69
C GLN A 286 -13.09 10.73 -1.29
N GLU A 287 -12.94 10.87 -2.61
CA GLU A 287 -13.24 12.12 -3.33
C GLU A 287 -14.70 12.54 -3.16
N GLU A 288 -15.64 11.60 -3.24
CA GLU A 288 -17.07 11.89 -3.01
C GLU A 288 -17.33 12.36 -1.57
N LYS A 289 -16.70 11.71 -0.57
CA LYS A 289 -16.77 12.17 0.83
C LYS A 289 -16.17 13.55 1.01
N ASP A 290 -15.04 13.82 0.37
CA ASP A 290 -14.36 15.11 0.46
C ASP A 290 -15.19 16.22 -0.24
N LYS A 291 -15.81 15.95 -1.40
CA LYS A 291 -16.78 16.86 -2.05
C LYS A 291 -17.97 17.16 -1.15
N ALA A 292 -18.55 16.14 -0.53
CA ALA A 292 -19.66 16.30 0.40
C ALA A 292 -19.26 17.17 1.60
N LEU A 293 -18.05 16.98 2.13
CA LEU A 293 -17.50 17.85 3.18
C LEU A 293 -17.37 19.30 2.70
N ILE A 294 -16.79 19.53 1.51
CA ILE A 294 -16.58 20.88 0.97
C ILE A 294 -17.89 21.62 0.72
N ALA A 295 -18.96 20.91 0.36
CA ALA A 295 -20.28 21.50 0.17
C ALA A 295 -20.92 22.02 1.47
N THR A 296 -20.40 21.66 2.65
CA THR A 296 -20.90 22.18 3.94
C THR A 296 -20.33 23.55 4.30
N PRO A 297 -21.05 24.40 5.05
CA PRO A 297 -20.51 25.66 5.57
C PRO A 297 -19.24 25.43 6.40
N GLY A 298 -18.14 26.10 6.05
CA GLY A 298 -16.82 25.91 6.69
C GLY A 298 -16.10 24.59 6.31
N GLY A 299 -16.68 23.77 5.44
CA GLY A 299 -16.14 22.49 5.00
C GLY A 299 -14.84 22.62 4.21
N ALA A 300 -14.71 23.66 3.37
CA ALA A 300 -13.51 23.93 2.59
C ALA A 300 -12.28 24.19 3.48
N GLU A 301 -12.44 24.95 4.56
CA GLU A 301 -11.36 25.23 5.52
C GLU A 301 -10.96 23.98 6.30
N LYS A 302 -11.95 23.20 6.78
CA LYS A 302 -11.70 21.89 7.41
C LYS A 302 -10.96 20.94 6.48
N TYR A 303 -11.33 20.90 5.21
CA TYR A 303 -10.65 20.10 4.20
C TYR A 303 -9.21 20.57 3.96
N ALA A 304 -9.00 21.88 3.79
CA ALA A 304 -7.66 22.44 3.62
C ALA A 304 -6.75 22.09 4.80
N LYS A 305 -7.25 22.23 6.03
CA LYS A 305 -6.55 21.81 7.26
C LYS A 305 -6.20 20.31 7.24
N LYS A 306 -7.18 19.44 6.95
CA LYS A 306 -6.99 17.98 6.83
C LYS A 306 -5.92 17.62 5.79
N VAL A 307 -5.91 18.30 4.63
CA VAL A 307 -4.93 18.06 3.56
C VAL A 307 -3.52 18.49 3.99
N VAL A 308 -3.38 19.67 4.59
CA VAL A 308 -2.10 20.16 5.11
C VAL A 308 -1.57 19.22 6.18
N GLU A 309 -2.39 18.85 7.16
CA GLU A 309 -2.01 17.89 8.21
C GLU A 309 -1.61 16.53 7.63
N SER A 310 -2.33 16.01 6.64
CA SER A 310 -1.99 14.75 5.99
C SER A 310 -0.66 14.82 5.22
N LYS A 311 -0.42 15.92 4.49
CA LYS A 311 0.85 16.17 3.79
C LYS A 311 2.01 16.26 4.78
N ASP A 312 1.80 16.99 5.87
CA ASP A 312 2.78 17.19 6.92
C ASP A 312 3.16 15.89 7.63
N ARG A 313 2.16 15.07 8.01
CA ARG A 313 2.38 13.75 8.60
C ARG A 313 3.20 12.85 7.66
N LYS A 314 2.88 12.84 6.36
CA LYS A 314 3.64 12.06 5.35
C LYS A 314 5.06 12.57 5.19
N ALA A 315 5.26 13.88 5.11
CA ALA A 315 6.58 14.49 5.00
C ALA A 315 7.43 14.18 6.24
N MET A 316 6.84 14.21 7.43
CA MET A 316 7.53 13.84 8.67
C MET A 316 7.90 12.37 8.74
N LYS A 317 6.99 11.47 8.36
CA LYS A 317 7.31 10.04 8.29
C LYS A 317 8.48 9.78 7.34
N ALA A 318 8.48 10.39 6.16
CA ALA A 318 9.59 10.29 5.22
C ALA A 318 10.90 10.88 5.77
N LEU A 319 10.82 12.00 6.50
CA LEU A 319 11.98 12.61 7.16
C LEU A 319 12.55 11.70 8.25
N ARG A 320 11.70 11.09 9.09
CA ARG A 320 12.10 10.11 10.13
C ARG A 320 12.86 8.94 9.52
N THR A 321 12.34 8.34 8.45
CA THR A 321 13.02 7.23 7.75
C THR A 321 14.41 7.64 7.25
N LYS A 322 14.54 8.83 6.64
CA LYS A 322 15.83 9.33 6.15
C LYS A 322 16.83 9.60 7.29
N VAL A 323 16.36 10.13 8.41
CA VAL A 323 17.19 10.39 9.59
C VAL A 323 17.61 9.08 10.26
N ALA A 324 16.72 8.10 10.40
CA ALA A 324 17.05 6.77 10.90
C ALA A 324 18.18 6.10 10.10
N GLN A 325 18.11 6.17 8.77
CA GLN A 325 19.21 5.69 7.91
C GLN A 325 20.52 6.47 8.14
N SER A 326 20.43 7.79 8.30
CA SER A 326 21.61 8.63 8.56
C SER A 326 22.26 8.31 9.92
N ARG A 327 21.45 8.05 10.95
CA ARG A 327 21.91 7.57 12.27
C ARG A 327 22.63 6.23 12.13
N LEU A 328 22.01 5.25 11.47
CA LEU A 328 22.62 3.94 11.29
C LEU A 328 23.96 4.04 10.56
N GLN A 329 24.05 4.85 9.50
CA GLN A 329 25.31 5.07 8.79
C GLN A 329 26.38 5.75 9.66
N ALA A 330 26.00 6.76 10.44
CA ALA A 330 26.94 7.50 11.29
C ALA A 330 27.49 6.64 12.43
N ILE A 331 26.66 5.74 12.99
CA ILE A 331 27.05 4.97 14.17
C ILE A 331 27.59 3.58 13.81
N SER A 332 27.21 2.98 12.66
CA SER A 332 27.66 1.63 12.25
C SER A 332 29.19 1.45 12.29
N LYS A 333 29.95 2.50 11.95
CA LYS A 333 31.42 2.51 11.99
C LYS A 333 31.98 2.41 13.42
N HIS A 334 31.22 2.85 14.41
CA HIS A 334 31.56 2.84 15.84
C HIS A 334 30.94 1.66 16.59
N ILE A 335 30.04 0.93 15.93
CA ILE A 335 29.20 -0.12 16.52
C ILE A 335 29.63 -1.53 16.08
N LYS A 336 30.83 -1.72 15.50
CA LYS A 336 31.32 -3.02 15.00
C LYS A 336 31.24 -4.21 15.98
N GLY A 337 31.04 -3.97 17.29
CA GLY A 337 30.83 -5.00 18.32
C GLY A 337 29.40 -5.13 18.90
N PHE A 338 28.39 -4.38 18.44
CA PHE A 338 27.03 -4.49 19.00
C PHE A 338 26.09 -5.29 18.08
N THR A 339 25.22 -6.07 18.73
CA THR A 339 24.24 -6.96 18.11
C THR A 339 23.20 -6.23 17.25
N ASP A 340 22.57 -6.93 16.31
CA ASP A 340 21.44 -6.45 15.48
C ASP A 340 20.36 -5.69 16.25
N THR A 341 20.13 -6.05 17.52
CA THR A 341 19.16 -5.40 18.39
C THR A 341 19.49 -3.93 18.70
N HIS A 342 20.76 -3.54 18.79
CA HIS A 342 21.16 -2.14 19.01
C HIS A 342 20.92 -1.29 17.76
N GLN A 343 21.11 -1.88 16.57
CA GLN A 343 20.83 -1.22 15.30
C GLN A 343 19.32 -1.00 15.11
N LEU A 344 18.51 -1.97 15.55
CA LEU A 344 17.05 -1.89 15.49
C LEU A 344 16.51 -0.68 16.29
N LEU A 345 17.08 -0.39 17.47
CA LEU A 345 16.71 0.78 18.30
C LEU A 345 16.86 2.13 17.59
N LEU A 346 17.75 2.22 16.59
CA LEU A 346 18.03 3.45 15.84
C LEU A 346 17.12 3.64 14.62
N VAL A 347 16.38 2.59 14.25
CA VAL A 347 15.55 2.56 13.03
C VAL A 347 14.06 2.37 13.35
N MET A 348 13.72 1.89 14.54
CA MET A 348 12.33 1.76 15.00
C MET A 348 11.68 3.12 15.20
N ASP A 349 10.72 3.47 14.34
CA ASP A 349 9.98 4.74 14.38
C ASP A 349 9.27 4.96 15.73
N GLU A 350 8.69 3.90 16.29
CA GLU A 350 7.95 3.90 17.57
C GLU A 350 8.85 4.21 18.78
N VAL A 351 10.16 3.96 18.65
CA VAL A 351 11.16 4.27 19.68
C VAL A 351 11.59 5.73 19.59
N HIS A 352 11.25 6.45 18.53
CA HIS A 352 11.58 7.86 18.35
C HIS A 352 10.33 8.72 18.60
N SER A 353 10.46 9.70 19.49
CA SER A 353 9.37 10.61 19.85
C SER A 353 8.64 11.16 18.62
N ASP A 354 7.31 11.11 18.65
CA ASP A 354 6.47 11.80 17.68
C ASP A 354 6.56 13.33 17.89
N THR A 355 5.94 14.09 17.00
CA THR A 355 5.89 15.54 17.02
C THR A 355 4.45 16.02 16.96
N GLU A 356 4.08 16.89 17.87
CA GLU A 356 2.81 17.60 17.85
C GLU A 356 2.96 18.92 17.05
N THR A 357 1.95 19.27 16.25
CA THR A 357 1.91 20.57 15.57
C THR A 357 1.27 21.60 16.47
N VAL A 358 2.01 22.65 16.81
CA VAL A 358 1.50 23.81 17.52
C VAL A 358 1.03 24.84 16.48
N PRO A 359 -0.25 25.25 16.50
CA PRO A 359 -0.75 26.26 15.57
C PRO A 359 -0.02 27.59 15.74
N ALA A 360 0.00 28.40 14.68
CA ALA A 360 0.59 29.73 14.74
C ALA A 360 -0.15 30.58 15.79
N THR A 361 0.62 31.34 16.56
CA THR A 361 0.12 32.38 17.46
C THR A 361 0.63 33.73 16.95
N PRO A 362 0.05 34.86 17.37
CA PRO A 362 0.57 36.18 16.99
C PRO A 362 2.06 36.39 17.33
N ALA A 363 2.58 35.66 18.33
CA ALA A 363 3.96 35.75 18.80
C ALA A 363 4.93 34.72 18.19
N LYS A 364 4.43 33.58 17.70
CA LYS A 364 5.26 32.50 17.15
C LYS A 364 4.59 31.85 15.93
N PRO A 365 5.32 31.63 14.82
CA PRO A 365 4.79 30.88 13.69
C PRO A 365 4.42 29.44 14.12
N ALA A 366 3.60 28.78 13.31
CA ALA A 366 3.29 27.37 13.52
C ALA A 366 4.61 26.58 13.58
N HIS A 367 4.78 25.80 14.63
CA HIS A 367 6.00 25.06 14.89
C HIS A 367 5.65 23.69 15.46
N ARG A 368 6.66 22.82 15.59
CA ARG A 368 6.47 21.47 16.10
C ARG A 368 7.15 21.30 17.43
N ARG A 369 6.54 20.47 18.27
CA ARG A 369 7.06 20.10 19.58
C ARG A 369 7.21 18.60 19.68
N GLN A 370 8.28 18.16 20.32
CA GLN A 370 8.54 16.76 20.57
C GLN A 370 7.61 16.23 21.65
N ILE A 371 6.98 15.10 21.38
CA ILE A 371 6.23 14.34 22.36
C ILE A 371 7.22 13.51 23.19
N LYS A 372 7.29 13.77 24.50
CA LYS A 372 8.10 12.95 25.40
C LYS A 372 7.44 11.58 25.56
N LEU A 373 8.21 10.51 25.37
CA LEU A 373 7.74 9.15 25.64
C LEU A 373 7.96 8.85 27.13
N ALA A 374 6.89 8.76 27.90
CA ALA A 374 6.96 8.59 29.35
C ALA A 374 7.65 7.27 29.76
N TRP A 375 7.48 6.22 28.96
CA TRP A 375 8.02 4.90 29.21
C TRP A 375 9.53 4.78 29.00
N ARG A 376 10.17 5.69 28.26
CA ARG A 376 11.53 5.50 27.78
C ARG A 376 12.56 5.82 28.86
N LYS A 377 13.50 4.90 29.12
CA LYS A 377 14.61 5.19 30.06
C LYS A 377 15.56 6.29 29.56
N PRO A 378 16.19 7.08 30.47
CA PRO A 378 17.10 8.17 30.11
C PRO A 378 18.30 7.75 29.24
N GLU A 379 18.81 6.54 29.43
CA GLU A 379 19.96 6.01 28.67
C GLU A 379 19.61 5.86 27.19
N LEU A 380 18.36 5.49 26.88
CA LEU A 380 17.87 5.39 25.51
C LEU A 380 17.62 6.78 24.91
N ASP A 381 17.14 7.76 25.69
CA ASP A 381 17.07 9.17 25.26
C ASP A 381 18.47 9.70 24.90
N GLN A 382 19.47 9.40 25.72
CA GLN A 382 20.86 9.80 25.49
C GLN A 382 21.44 9.14 24.23
N LEU A 383 21.17 7.85 24.00
CA LEU A 383 21.60 7.15 22.79
C LEU A 383 21.03 7.83 21.54
N ILE A 384 19.72 8.13 21.54
CA ILE A 384 19.06 8.79 20.41
C ILE A 384 19.64 10.18 20.18
N HIS A 385 19.90 10.94 21.25
CA HIS A 385 20.54 12.26 21.14
C HIS A 385 21.94 12.18 20.54
N LEU A 386 22.78 11.26 21.01
CA LEU A 386 24.13 11.06 20.49
C LEU A 386 24.10 10.58 19.03
N ALA A 387 23.14 9.72 18.68
CA ALA A 387 22.89 9.29 17.31
C ALA A 387 22.55 10.46 16.38
N ASP A 388 21.69 11.37 16.82
CA ASP A 388 21.31 12.59 16.08
C ASP A 388 22.51 13.52 15.89
N GLU A 389 23.30 13.74 16.94
CA GLU A 389 24.51 14.56 16.87
C GLU A 389 25.54 13.99 15.89
N MET A 390 25.77 12.68 15.95
CA MET A 390 26.69 11.98 15.06
C MET A 390 26.21 11.99 13.62
N ALA A 391 24.90 11.79 13.37
CA ALA A 391 24.33 11.89 12.03
C ALA A 391 24.50 13.30 11.42
N ARG A 392 24.32 14.35 12.23
CA ARG A 392 24.53 15.74 11.80
C ARG A 392 26.00 16.05 11.49
N LYS A 393 26.91 15.55 12.33
CA LYS A 393 28.36 15.84 12.26
C LYS A 393 29.15 14.78 11.46
N ASN A 394 28.48 13.83 10.81
CA ASN A 394 29.14 12.79 10.05
C ASN A 394 29.86 13.40 8.82
N PRO A 395 31.20 13.30 8.73
CA PRO A 395 31.95 13.88 7.60
C PRO A 395 31.50 13.25 6.27
N ASP A 396 31.18 11.95 6.28
CA ASP A 396 30.83 11.16 5.09
C ASP A 396 29.38 11.36 4.64
N SER A 397 28.58 12.15 5.39
CA SER A 397 27.20 12.42 5.01
C SER A 397 27.09 13.49 3.94
N THR A 398 26.18 13.27 2.99
CA THR A 398 25.87 14.22 1.92
C THR A 398 25.24 15.51 2.49
N LYS A 399 25.31 16.60 1.74
CA LYS A 399 24.67 17.89 2.12
C LYS A 399 23.17 17.71 2.41
N ALA A 400 22.49 16.87 1.63
CA ALA A 400 21.07 16.57 1.83
C ALA A 400 20.80 15.83 3.14
N GLN A 401 21.63 14.84 3.49
CA GLN A 401 21.52 14.12 4.78
C GLN A 401 21.72 15.05 5.97
N LYS A 402 22.77 15.89 5.94
CA LYS A 402 23.05 16.89 6.99
C LYS A 402 21.89 17.88 7.15
N THR A 403 21.34 18.35 6.03
CA THR A 403 20.18 19.25 6.02
C THR A 403 18.93 18.59 6.61
N ASN A 404 18.66 17.33 6.27
CA ASN A 404 17.51 16.58 6.80
C ASN A 404 17.66 16.34 8.32
N ALA A 405 18.85 15.96 8.79
CA ALA A 405 19.13 15.79 10.21
C ALA A 405 18.92 17.11 10.98
N ALA A 406 19.44 18.23 10.46
CA ALA A 406 19.25 19.55 11.06
C ALA A 406 17.77 19.98 11.09
N LYS A 407 17.03 19.78 9.99
CA LYS A 407 15.58 20.07 9.92
C LYS A 407 14.80 19.24 10.94
N PHE A 408 15.12 17.95 11.08
CA PHE A 408 14.46 17.06 12.01
C PHE A 408 14.72 17.44 13.47
N GLN A 409 15.97 17.81 13.79
CA GLN A 409 16.33 18.28 15.13
C GLN A 409 15.67 19.62 15.46
N ALA A 410 15.65 20.58 14.51
CA ALA A 410 14.96 21.86 14.68
C ALA A 410 13.44 21.67 14.92
N ALA A 411 12.82 20.71 14.22
CA ALA A 411 11.40 20.36 14.43
C ALA A 411 11.10 19.70 15.78
N ARG A 412 12.13 19.32 16.56
CA ARG A 412 12.04 18.62 17.84
C ARG A 412 12.70 19.40 18.99
N ALA A 413 13.02 20.67 18.80
CA ALA A 413 13.81 21.44 19.77
C ALA A 413 13.09 21.69 21.11
N GLU A 414 11.76 21.81 21.10
CA GLU A 414 10.94 22.03 22.31
C GLU A 414 10.10 20.78 22.61
N TYR A 415 10.00 20.38 23.88
CA TYR A 415 9.05 19.36 24.32
C TYR A 415 7.63 19.94 24.42
N SER A 416 6.62 19.13 24.07
CA SER A 416 5.23 19.50 24.31
C SER A 416 4.93 19.49 25.82
N PRO A 417 4.30 20.55 26.36
CA PRO A 417 3.84 20.58 27.75
C PRO A 417 2.51 19.82 27.93
N ALA A 418 1.87 19.34 26.85
CA ALA A 418 0.60 18.64 26.92
C ALA A 418 0.75 17.31 27.67
N ALA A 419 -0.15 17.07 28.63
CA ALA A 419 -0.30 15.74 29.22
C ALA A 419 -0.88 14.81 28.15
N ILE A 420 -0.16 13.74 27.84
CA ILE A 420 -0.57 12.75 26.85
C ILE A 420 -1.03 11.53 27.61
N ASN A 421 -2.14 10.94 27.18
CA ASN A 421 -2.69 9.73 27.80
C ASN A 421 -1.62 8.61 27.77
N PRO A 422 -1.28 7.98 28.91
CA PRO A 422 -0.34 6.86 28.97
C PRO A 422 -0.69 5.71 28.00
N GLU A 423 -1.98 5.46 27.78
CA GLU A 423 -2.48 4.44 26.84
C GLU A 423 -2.13 4.75 25.37
N ASP A 424 -2.01 6.04 25.02
CA ASP A 424 -1.61 6.49 23.69
C ASP A 424 -0.08 6.41 23.48
N GLN A 425 0.68 6.06 24.52
CA GLN A 425 2.14 5.97 24.50
C GLN A 425 2.65 4.65 25.08
N LEU A 426 2.08 3.53 24.67
CA LEU A 426 2.65 2.23 25.04
C LEU A 426 4.01 2.00 24.33
N PRO A 427 4.97 1.33 24.99
CA PRO A 427 6.18 0.87 24.32
C PRO A 427 5.84 -0.15 23.22
N PRO A 428 6.72 -0.36 22.23
CA PRO A 428 6.48 -1.36 21.19
C PRO A 428 6.29 -2.77 21.76
N GLN A 429 5.49 -3.60 21.09
CA GLN A 429 5.41 -5.01 21.45
C GLN A 429 6.79 -5.68 21.29
N ARG A 430 7.16 -6.55 22.23
CA ARG A 430 8.46 -7.24 22.30
C ARG A 430 9.67 -6.33 22.51
N PHE A 431 9.42 -5.10 22.97
CA PHE A 431 10.50 -4.18 23.28
C PHE A 431 11.31 -4.65 24.50
N PRO A 432 12.63 -4.43 24.55
CA PRO A 432 13.46 -4.83 25.69
C PRO A 432 13.00 -4.15 26.98
N LYS A 433 12.58 -4.95 27.95
CA LYS A 433 12.06 -4.48 29.25
C LYS A 433 13.06 -3.61 30.00
N CYS A 434 14.35 -3.95 29.88
CA CYS A 434 15.44 -3.22 30.52
C CYS A 434 15.56 -1.75 30.06
N LEU A 435 14.95 -1.36 28.94
CA LEU A 435 14.95 0.00 28.38
C LEU A 435 13.68 0.82 28.70
N ILE A 436 12.75 0.23 29.46
CA ILE A 436 11.50 0.85 29.88
C ILE A 436 11.62 1.25 31.36
N ARG A 437 11.13 2.44 31.71
CA ARG A 437 11.09 2.94 33.10
C ARG A 437 10.21 2.02 33.95
N GLU A 438 10.74 1.62 35.10
CA GLU A 438 10.00 0.76 36.03
C GLU A 438 8.77 1.47 36.56
N GLU A 439 8.87 2.78 36.81
CA GLU A 439 7.74 3.59 37.28
C GLU A 439 6.59 3.63 36.27
N PHE A 440 6.89 3.54 34.97
CA PHE A 440 5.87 3.48 33.93
C PHE A 440 5.20 2.11 33.87
N LEU A 441 5.97 1.02 33.97
CA LEU A 441 5.42 -0.34 34.00
C LEU A 441 4.52 -0.55 35.23
N ASN A 442 4.89 0.03 36.37
CA ASN A 442 4.09 -0.02 37.60
C ASN A 442 2.78 0.77 37.52
N GLN A 443 2.64 1.68 36.54
CA GLN A 443 1.41 2.44 36.29
C GLN A 443 0.45 1.71 35.33
N LEU A 444 0.95 0.72 34.58
CA LEU A 444 0.14 -0.08 33.68
C LEU A 444 -0.50 -1.26 34.42
N GLY A 445 -1.66 -1.71 33.96
CA GLY A 445 -2.28 -2.94 34.46
C GLY A 445 -1.47 -4.18 34.06
N GLU A 446 -1.52 -5.24 34.87
CA GLU A 446 -0.79 -6.50 34.60
C GLU A 446 -1.11 -7.08 33.22
N LEU A 447 -2.39 -7.04 32.80
CA LEU A 447 -2.84 -7.49 31.48
C LEU A 447 -2.27 -6.64 30.32
N GLU A 448 -2.06 -5.35 30.55
CA GLU A 448 -1.47 -4.46 29.56
C GLU A 448 0.03 -4.74 29.41
N VAL A 449 0.73 -4.92 30.54
CA VAL A 449 2.15 -5.29 30.55
C VAL A 449 2.36 -6.66 29.88
N GLU A 450 1.49 -7.62 30.14
CA GLU A 450 1.51 -8.93 29.49
C GLU A 450 1.25 -8.82 27.97
N GLY A 451 0.27 -8.00 27.56
CA GLY A 451 -0.06 -7.74 26.16
C GLY A 451 1.05 -7.02 25.35
N LEU A 452 2.04 -6.43 26.03
CA LEU A 452 3.23 -5.85 25.40
C LEU A 452 4.28 -6.91 25.03
N GLU A 453 4.17 -8.15 25.54
CA GLU A 453 5.12 -9.25 25.27
C GLU A 453 6.60 -8.83 25.45
N LEU A 454 6.91 -8.01 26.45
CA LEU A 454 8.23 -7.38 26.59
C LEU A 454 9.37 -8.40 26.58
N SER A 455 10.48 -8.05 25.93
CA SER A 455 11.64 -8.92 25.82
C SER A 455 12.53 -8.84 27.06
N GLU A 456 12.88 -9.99 27.62
CA GLU A 456 13.87 -10.11 28.70
C GLU A 456 15.32 -10.01 28.20
N LYS A 457 15.52 -9.76 26.90
CA LYS A 457 16.86 -9.54 26.35
C LYS A 457 17.47 -8.29 26.98
N HIS A 458 18.53 -8.49 27.75
CA HIS A 458 19.26 -7.40 28.35
C HIS A 458 20.07 -6.62 27.30
N ILE A 459 19.96 -5.29 27.35
CA ILE A 459 20.68 -4.38 26.46
C ILE A 459 21.36 -3.32 27.33
N GLU A 460 22.68 -3.35 27.33
CA GLU A 460 23.49 -2.40 28.08
C GLU A 460 23.79 -1.16 27.21
N LEU A 461 23.08 -0.05 27.44
CA LEU A 461 23.28 1.18 26.69
C LEU A 461 24.35 2.10 27.26
N GLN A 462 24.74 1.93 28.53
CA GLN A 462 25.67 2.83 29.20
C GLN A 462 27.06 2.81 28.55
N THR A 463 27.65 1.63 28.37
CA THR A 463 28.94 1.46 27.70
C THR A 463 28.92 2.00 26.26
N LEU A 464 27.81 1.83 25.54
CA LEU A 464 27.64 2.40 24.19
C LEU A 464 27.58 3.93 24.24
N ASN A 465 26.78 4.51 25.13
CA ASN A 465 26.65 5.95 25.28
C ASN A 465 28.00 6.59 25.64
N GLU A 466 28.76 5.99 26.56
CA GLU A 466 30.11 6.46 26.90
C GLU A 466 31.05 6.42 25.69
N HIS A 467 31.05 5.34 24.92
CA HIS A 467 31.85 5.24 23.70
C HIS A 467 31.49 6.35 22.70
N LEU A 468 30.20 6.58 22.47
CA LEU A 468 29.72 7.60 21.55
C LEU A 468 30.02 9.02 22.05
N MET A 469 29.85 9.30 23.35
CA MET A 469 30.21 10.59 23.95
C MET A 469 31.68 10.93 23.74
N ARG A 470 32.60 9.96 23.96
CA ARG A 470 34.03 10.18 23.71
C ARG A 470 34.30 10.53 22.25
N LYS A 471 33.58 9.95 21.29
CA LYS A 471 33.76 10.23 19.85
C LYS A 471 33.14 11.56 19.42
N VAL A 472 32.01 11.95 19.99
CA VAL A 472 31.40 13.26 19.78
C VAL A 472 32.30 14.36 20.38
N GLY A 473 32.86 14.13 21.57
CA GLY A 473 33.75 15.06 22.29
C GLY A 473 35.16 15.17 21.71
N ASN A 474 35.82 14.07 21.35
CA ASN A 474 37.21 14.09 20.85
C ASN A 474 37.41 14.81 19.50
N LYS A 475 36.35 14.99 18.71
CA LYS A 475 36.42 15.81 17.49
C LYS A 475 36.54 17.32 17.77
N TYR A 476 36.26 17.79 19.00
CA TYR A 476 36.48 19.19 19.40
C TYR A 476 37.92 19.46 19.84
N ALA A 477 38.60 18.49 20.44
CA ALA A 477 40.00 18.67 20.85
C ALA A 477 40.95 18.78 19.64
N MET A 478 40.68 18.05 18.54
CA MET A 478 41.53 18.11 17.34
C MET A 478 41.21 19.28 16.39
N ALA A 479 40.00 19.85 16.44
CA ALA A 479 39.64 21.01 15.60
C ALA A 479 40.08 22.37 16.21
N VAL A 480 40.48 22.40 17.48
CA VAL A 480 41.04 23.59 18.15
C VAL A 480 42.58 23.55 18.20
N ALA A 481 43.18 22.41 17.85
CA ALA A 481 44.63 22.20 17.79
C ALA A 481 45.18 22.09 16.35
N SER A 482 44.40 22.53 15.34
CA SER A 482 44.84 22.63 13.93
C SER A 482 45.01 24.08 13.51
#